data_AF-F8UM60-F1
#
_entry.id   AF-F8UM60-F1
#
_cell.length_a   1.000
_cell.length_b   1.000
_cell.length_c   1.000
_cell.angle_alpha   90.00
_cell.angle_beta   90.00
_cell.angle_gamma   90.00
#
_symmetry.space_group_name_H-M   'P 1'
#
loop_
_entity.id
_entity.type
_entity.pdbx_description
1 polymer ?
#
loop_
_entity_poly.entity_id
_entity_poly.type
_entity_poly.pdbx_seq_one_letter_code
_entity_poly.pdbx_strand_id
1 'polypeptide(L)'
;FELPARAAWAVQELPSLALPLLACAGAPAERLNRWPNCILLAMFLVHYAQRTLVFPFLIRGGKPTPLYAFLLAFIFCTYNGYLQSRYLSQYAVYADDWLSDPRFLTGSALWLIGMLINIHSDHVLRNLRKPGETGYKIPRGG
;
A
#
# COMPACT_ATOMS: atom_id res chain seq x y z
N PHE A 1 25.81 4.16 3.87
CA PHE A 1 24.79 4.72 4.78
C PHE A 1 23.63 3.76 4.88
N GLU A 2 23.23 3.41 6.09
CA GLU A 2 22.12 2.49 6.35
C GLU A 2 21.12 3.16 7.29
N LEU A 3 19.83 2.90 7.06
CA LEU A 3 18.73 3.48 7.83
C LEU A 3 18.09 2.43 8.74
N PRO A 4 17.56 2.83 9.91
CA PRO A 4 16.73 1.96 10.72
C PRO A 4 15.54 1.44 9.92
N ALA A 5 15.38 0.11 9.83
CA ALA A 5 14.40 -0.52 8.94
C ALA A 5 12.96 0.00 9.16
N ARG A 6 12.54 0.20 10.41
CA ARG A 6 11.19 0.71 10.71
C ARG A 6 10.94 2.10 10.13
N ALA A 7 11.90 3.01 10.30
CA ALA A 7 11.79 4.37 9.80
C ALA A 7 11.87 4.39 8.27
N ALA A 8 12.78 3.59 7.69
CA ALA A 8 12.91 3.47 6.24
C ALA A 8 11.60 2.99 5.60
N TRP A 9 10.99 1.92 6.13
CA TRP A 9 9.73 1.39 5.62
C TRP A 9 8.55 2.36 5.81
N ALA A 10 8.44 3.01 6.96
CA ALA A 10 7.37 3.98 7.20
C ALA A 10 7.49 5.21 6.27
N VAL A 11 8.70 5.72 6.05
CA VAL A 11 8.89 6.94 5.24
C VAL A 11 8.85 6.64 3.74
N GLN A 12 9.39 5.50 3.28
CA GLN A 12 9.46 5.21 1.85
C GLN A 12 8.08 5.01 1.22
N GLU A 13 7.10 4.47 1.97
CA GLU A 13 5.75 4.17 1.48
C GLU A 13 4.76 5.32 1.74
N LEU A 14 5.11 6.26 2.61
CA LEU A 14 4.25 7.40 2.99
C LEU A 14 3.73 8.23 1.80
N PRO A 15 4.52 8.53 0.74
CA PRO A 15 4.00 9.31 -0.39
C PRO A 15 2.79 8.67 -1.09
N SER A 16 2.75 7.33 -1.16
CA SER A 16 1.61 6.61 -1.74
C SER A 16 0.36 6.64 -0.87
N LEU A 17 0.46 7.01 0.41
CA LEU A 17 -0.71 7.29 1.25
C LEU A 17 -1.08 8.78 1.23
N ALA A 18 -0.07 9.66 1.36
CA ALA A 18 -0.28 11.09 1.52
C ALA A 18 -0.81 11.76 0.24
N LEU A 19 -0.28 11.42 -0.94
CA LEU A 19 -0.68 12.06 -2.20
C LEU A 19 -2.13 11.77 -2.60
N PRO A 20 -2.66 10.53 -2.48
CA PRO A 20 -4.09 10.29 -2.62
C PRO A 20 -4.95 11.06 -1.62
N LEU A 21 -4.58 11.11 -0.33
CA LEU A 21 -5.33 11.87 0.68
C LEU A 21 -5.36 13.37 0.38
N LEU A 22 -4.23 13.94 -0.05
CA LEU A 22 -4.16 15.33 -0.46
C LEU A 22 -5.01 15.61 -1.69
N ALA A 23 -5.13 14.69 -2.64
CA ALA A 23 -6.01 14.84 -3.78
C ALA A 23 -7.50 14.75 -3.40
N CYS A 24 -7.85 13.90 -2.43
CA CYS A 24 -9.21 13.87 -1.88
C CYS A 24 -9.57 15.17 -1.14
N ALA A 25 -8.61 15.81 -0.48
CA ALA A 25 -8.81 17.06 0.27
C ALA A 25 -8.63 18.33 -0.58
N GLY A 26 -8.05 18.21 -1.78
CA GLY A 26 -7.66 19.31 -2.65
C GLY A 26 -8.74 19.76 -3.65
N ALA A 27 -8.30 20.27 -4.80
CA ALA A 27 -9.11 20.79 -5.91
C ALA A 27 -10.30 19.88 -6.29
N PRO A 28 -11.38 20.40 -6.90
CA PRO A 28 -12.58 19.62 -7.20
C PRO A 28 -12.25 18.36 -7.98
N ALA A 29 -12.28 17.24 -7.28
CA ALA A 29 -12.06 15.92 -7.83
C ALA A 29 -13.36 15.43 -8.47
N GLU A 30 -13.76 16.07 -9.57
CA GLU A 30 -15.04 15.82 -10.26
C GLU A 30 -15.29 14.33 -10.52
N ARG A 31 -14.22 13.55 -10.73
CA ARG A 31 -14.30 12.11 -10.98
C ARG A 31 -14.47 11.27 -9.71
N LEU A 32 -14.11 11.75 -8.53
CA LEU A 32 -14.34 11.06 -7.25
C LEU A 32 -15.82 11.09 -6.82
N ASN A 33 -16.64 11.93 -7.44
CA ASN A 33 -18.09 11.86 -7.27
C ASN A 33 -18.69 10.58 -7.87
N ARG A 34 -17.93 9.82 -8.66
CA ARG A 34 -18.34 8.52 -9.18
C ARG A 34 -17.87 7.39 -8.26
N TRP A 35 -18.79 6.51 -7.91
CA TRP A 35 -18.53 5.40 -6.99
C TRP A 35 -17.36 4.50 -7.39
N PRO A 36 -17.19 4.09 -8.66
CA PRO A 36 -16.07 3.22 -9.04
C PRO A 36 -14.70 3.85 -8.75
N ASN A 37 -14.52 5.14 -9.06
CA ASN A 37 -13.28 5.87 -8.81
C ASN A 37 -13.02 6.00 -7.30
N CYS A 38 -14.05 6.34 -6.53
CA CYS A 38 -13.96 6.46 -5.08
C CYS A 38 -13.53 5.13 -4.45
N ILE A 39 -14.15 4.02 -4.84
CA ILE A 39 -13.85 2.68 -4.30
C ILE A 39 -12.43 2.24 -4.69
N LEU A 40 -12.00 2.42 -5.94
CA LEU A 40 -10.64 2.07 -6.37
C LEU A 40 -9.58 2.88 -5.61
N LEU A 41 -9.81 4.18 -5.42
CA LEU A 41 -8.89 5.02 -4.65
C LEU A 41 -8.89 4.64 -3.17
N ALA A 42 -10.06 4.27 -2.61
CA ALA A 42 -10.17 3.78 -1.24
C ALA A 42 -9.43 2.44 -1.05
N MET A 43 -9.53 1.51 -2.00
CA MET A 43 -8.75 0.26 -1.98
C MET A 43 -7.25 0.55 -1.97
N PHE A 44 -6.79 1.49 -2.80
CA PHE A 44 -5.39 1.93 -2.81
C PHE A 44 -4.97 2.52 -1.45
N LEU A 45 -5.78 3.42 -0.89
CA LEU A 45 -5.56 4.04 0.42
C LEU A 45 -5.52 3.01 1.55
N VAL A 46 -6.45 2.04 1.57
CA VAL A 46 -6.52 0.99 2.59
C VAL A 46 -5.28 0.11 2.55
N HIS A 47 -4.82 -0.25 1.35
CA HIS A 47 -3.57 -0.99 1.17
C HIS A 47 -2.37 -0.20 1.73
N TYR A 48 -2.21 1.05 1.32
CA TYR A 48 -1.09 1.89 1.78
C TYR A 48 -1.21 2.32 3.25
N ALA A 49 -2.40 2.37 3.83
CA ALA A 49 -2.58 2.58 5.26
C ALA A 49 -2.04 1.38 6.06
N GLN A 50 -2.35 0.14 5.63
CA GLN A 50 -1.78 -1.05 6.26
C GLN A 50 -0.25 -1.09 6.09
N ARG A 51 0.24 -0.82 4.89
CA ARG A 51 1.67 -0.87 4.52
C ARG A 51 2.52 0.22 5.19
N THR A 52 2.01 1.43 5.31
CA THR A 52 2.75 2.57 5.89
C THR A 52 2.53 2.71 7.40
N LEU A 53 1.30 2.51 7.90
CA LEU A 53 0.95 2.84 9.29
C LEU A 53 0.87 1.63 10.21
N VAL A 54 0.77 0.42 9.68
CA VAL A 54 0.65 -0.80 10.50
C VAL A 54 1.90 -1.66 10.33
N PHE A 55 2.30 -1.94 9.09
CA PHE A 55 3.38 -2.85 8.79
C PHE A 55 4.73 -2.45 9.43
N PRO A 56 5.20 -1.19 9.36
CA PRO A 56 6.54 -0.83 9.82
C PRO A 56 6.66 -0.93 11.35
N PHE A 57 5.57 -0.68 12.07
CA PHE A 57 5.50 -0.79 13.52
C PHE A 57 5.49 -2.25 14.01
N LEU A 58 5.00 -3.16 13.18
CA LEU A 58 4.98 -4.60 13.45
C LEU A 58 6.29 -5.33 13.06
N ILE A 59 7.26 -4.64 12.43
CA ILE A 59 8.54 -5.24 12.06
C ILE A 59 9.30 -5.68 13.34
N ARG A 60 9.57 -6.99 13.42
CA ARG A 60 10.36 -7.63 14.50
C ARG A 60 11.74 -8.02 13.98
N GLY A 61 12.74 -7.23 14.38
CA GLY A 61 14.10 -7.34 13.84
C GLY A 61 14.16 -6.98 12.36
N GLY A 62 15.34 -6.68 11.86
CA GLY A 62 15.53 -6.31 10.46
C GLY A 62 16.94 -5.82 10.24
N LYS A 63 17.55 -6.26 9.13
CA LYS A 63 18.82 -5.67 8.71
C LYS A 63 18.58 -4.19 8.39
N PRO A 64 19.54 -3.31 8.69
CA PRO A 64 19.48 -1.92 8.25
C PRO A 64 19.17 -1.84 6.75
N THR A 65 18.36 -0.87 6.35
CA THR A 65 17.99 -0.70 4.94
C THR A 65 19.04 0.17 4.24
N PRO A 66 19.61 -0.29 3.11
CA PRO A 66 20.54 0.53 2.34
C PRO A 66 19.87 1.82 1.85
N LEU A 67 20.57 2.96 1.97
CA LEU A 67 20.02 4.27 1.60
C LEU A 67 19.55 4.33 0.14
N TYR A 68 20.27 3.71 -0.79
CA TYR A 68 19.90 3.71 -2.21
C TYR A 68 18.55 3.02 -2.46
N ALA A 69 18.30 1.89 -1.78
CA ALA A 69 17.06 1.13 -1.93
C ALA A 69 15.87 1.91 -1.36
N PHE A 70 16.09 2.57 -0.21
CA PHE A 70 15.12 3.48 0.38
C PHE A 70 14.76 4.64 -0.57
N LEU A 71 15.76 5.31 -1.16
CA LEU A 71 15.52 6.43 -2.07
C LEU A 71 14.76 6.01 -3.33
N LEU A 72 15.12 4.86 -3.92
CA LEU A 72 14.40 4.30 -5.07
C LEU A 72 12.95 3.98 -4.71
N ALA A 73 12.71 3.34 -3.56
CA ALA A 73 11.37 3.04 -3.08
C ALA A 73 10.55 4.32 -2.82
N PHE A 74 11.16 5.35 -2.23
CA PHE A 74 10.51 6.63 -1.99
C PHE A 74 10.12 7.35 -3.28
N ILE A 75 11.03 7.41 -4.27
CA ILE A 75 10.74 7.99 -5.59
C ILE A 75 9.61 7.22 -6.27
N PHE A 76 9.69 5.88 -6.26
CA PHE A 76 8.65 5.02 -6.81
C PHE A 76 7.29 5.27 -6.14
N CYS A 77 7.23 5.29 -4.81
CA CYS A 77 5.97 5.50 -4.08
C CYS A 77 5.42 6.92 -4.29
N THR A 78 6.29 7.91 -4.49
CA THR A 78 5.88 9.27 -4.83
C THR A 78 5.22 9.29 -6.21
N TYR A 79 5.89 8.73 -7.21
CA TYR A 79 5.39 8.71 -8.58
C TYR A 79 4.12 7.86 -8.70
N ASN A 80 4.11 6.66 -8.11
CA ASN A 80 2.95 5.77 -8.10
C ASN A 80 1.76 6.40 -7.38
N GLY A 81 1.98 6.97 -6.19
CA GLY A 81 0.95 7.67 -5.43
C GLY A 81 0.35 8.84 -6.20
N TYR A 82 1.19 9.65 -6.85
CA TYR A 82 0.74 10.75 -7.70
C TYR A 82 -0.06 10.25 -8.90
N LEU A 83 0.44 9.26 -9.64
CA LEU A 83 -0.21 8.75 -10.84
C LEU A 83 -1.59 8.18 -10.53
N GLN A 84 -1.69 7.29 -9.55
CA GLN A 84 -2.96 6.63 -9.20
C GLN A 84 -3.99 7.66 -8.70
N SER A 85 -3.54 8.55 -7.82
CA SER A 85 -4.35 9.64 -7.29
C SER A 85 -4.87 10.55 -8.40
N ARG A 86 -3.98 11.06 -9.26
CA ARG A 86 -4.33 12.01 -10.33
C ARG A 86 -5.21 11.34 -11.38
N TYR A 87 -4.93 10.09 -11.74
CA TYR A 87 -5.72 9.36 -12.72
C TYR A 87 -7.15 9.15 -12.24
N LEU A 88 -7.35 8.60 -11.04
CA LEU A 88 -8.68 8.30 -10.50
C LEU A 88 -9.48 9.55 -10.12
N SER A 89 -8.80 10.64 -9.74
CA SER A 89 -9.48 11.89 -9.33
C SER A 89 -9.84 12.83 -10.48
N GLN A 90 -9.17 12.73 -11.64
CA GLN A 90 -9.32 13.73 -12.73
C GLN A 90 -9.57 13.13 -14.11
N TYR A 91 -9.00 11.97 -14.43
CA TYR A 91 -8.98 11.45 -15.80
C TYR A 91 -9.86 10.22 -16.02
N ALA A 92 -9.97 9.34 -15.03
CA ALA A 92 -10.70 8.08 -15.16
C ALA A 92 -12.22 8.30 -15.23
N VAL A 93 -12.82 7.80 -16.31
CA VAL A 93 -14.27 7.89 -16.56
C VAL A 93 -14.84 6.47 -16.52
N TYR A 94 -15.42 6.09 -15.39
CA TYR A 94 -16.24 4.89 -15.26
C TYR A 94 -17.71 5.27 -15.17
N ALA A 95 -18.58 4.50 -15.81
CA ALA A 95 -20.02 4.62 -15.61
C ALA A 95 -20.42 3.97 -14.28
N ASP A 96 -21.58 4.32 -13.72
CA ASP A 96 -21.99 3.85 -12.39
C ASP A 96 -22.35 2.36 -12.37
N ASP A 97 -22.80 1.82 -13.51
CA ASP A 97 -23.02 0.39 -13.73
C ASP A 97 -21.73 -0.44 -13.70
N TRP A 98 -20.56 0.21 -13.79
CA TRP A 98 -19.26 -0.45 -13.71
C TRP A 98 -19.05 -1.23 -12.41
N LEU A 99 -19.74 -0.85 -11.32
CA LEU A 99 -19.69 -1.63 -10.07
C LEU A 99 -20.24 -3.04 -10.23
N SER A 100 -21.17 -3.24 -11.16
CA SER A 100 -21.75 -4.55 -11.48
C SER A 100 -21.00 -5.25 -12.62
N ASP A 101 -20.02 -4.58 -13.24
CA ASP A 101 -19.23 -5.17 -14.30
C ASP A 101 -18.39 -6.33 -13.72
N PRO A 102 -18.40 -7.51 -14.36
CA PRO A 102 -17.61 -8.65 -13.91
C PRO A 102 -16.13 -8.34 -13.69
N ARG A 103 -15.55 -7.41 -14.46
CA ARG A 103 -14.14 -6.97 -14.32
C ARG A 103 -13.90 -6.23 -13.01
N PHE A 104 -14.83 -5.37 -12.61
CA PHE A 104 -14.74 -4.67 -11.33
C PHE A 104 -14.89 -5.66 -10.18
N LEU A 105 -15.91 -6.51 -10.22
CA LEU A 105 -16.17 -7.49 -9.17
C LEU A 105 -15.02 -8.49 -8.98
N THR A 106 -14.54 -9.08 -10.07
CA THR A 106 -13.42 -10.03 -10.02
C THR A 106 -12.11 -9.34 -9.64
N GLY A 107 -11.87 -8.12 -10.12
CA GLY A 107 -10.72 -7.31 -9.74
C GLY A 107 -10.71 -6.96 -8.24
N SER A 108 -11.85 -6.53 -7.70
CA SER A 108 -12.00 -6.23 -6.27
C SER A 108 -11.86 -7.49 -5.40
N ALA A 109 -12.43 -8.62 -5.83
CA ALA A 109 -12.26 -9.89 -5.14
C ALA A 109 -10.79 -10.34 -5.13
N LEU A 110 -10.11 -10.26 -6.28
CA LEU A 110 -8.69 -10.58 -6.40
C LEU A 110 -7.83 -9.68 -5.52
N TRP A 111 -8.12 -8.37 -5.50
CA TRP A 111 -7.45 -7.42 -4.61
C TRP A 111 -7.62 -7.78 -3.14
N LEU A 112 -8.84 -8.10 -2.70
CA LEU A 112 -9.12 -8.44 -1.30
C LEU A 112 -8.41 -9.73 -0.90
N ILE A 113 -8.51 -10.78 -1.72
CA ILE A 113 -7.83 -12.06 -1.48
C ILE A 113 -6.32 -11.84 -1.41
N GLY A 114 -5.75 -11.09 -2.35
CA GLY A 114 -4.34 -10.74 -2.36
C GLY A 114 -3.90 -9.97 -1.12
N MET A 115 -4.71 -9.01 -0.65
CA MET A 115 -4.42 -8.26 0.56
C MET A 115 -4.44 -9.15 1.81
N LEU A 116 -5.42 -10.04 1.94
CA LEU A 116 -5.51 -10.98 3.07
C LEU A 116 -4.31 -11.94 3.10
N ILE A 117 -3.95 -12.52 1.95
CA ILE A 117 -2.78 -13.39 1.83
C ILE A 117 -1.50 -12.62 2.19
N ASN A 118 -1.36 -11.37 1.74
CA ASN A 118 -0.20 -10.55 2.03
C ASN A 118 -0.05 -10.29 3.54
N ILE A 119 -1.13 -9.88 4.20
CA ILE A 119 -1.15 -9.61 5.65
C ILE A 119 -0.89 -10.88 6.45
N HIS A 120 -1.50 -12.00 6.07
CA HIS A 120 -1.27 -13.30 6.71
C HIS A 120 0.18 -13.75 6.58
N SER A 121 0.75 -13.64 5.38
CA SER A 121 2.15 -13.99 5.13
C SER A 121 3.11 -13.11 5.95
N ASP A 122 2.86 -11.81 6.02
CA ASP A 122 3.64 -10.90 6.87
C ASP A 122 3.57 -11.31 8.35
N HIS A 123 2.38 -11.68 8.81
CA HIS A 123 2.16 -12.14 10.17
C HIS A 123 2.93 -13.43 10.47
N VAL A 124 2.89 -14.41 9.56
CA VAL A 124 3.68 -15.65 9.67
C VAL A 124 5.17 -15.32 9.74
N LEU A 125 5.69 -14.53 8.80
CA LEU A 125 7.12 -14.17 8.73
C LEU A 125 7.61 -13.45 9.99
N ARG A 126 6.81 -12.54 10.55
CA ARG A 126 7.16 -11.82 11.79
C ARG A 126 7.18 -12.73 13.01
N ASN A 127 6.31 -13.74 13.05
CA ASN A 127 6.24 -14.67 14.18
C ASN A 127 7.30 -15.77 14.13
N LEU A 128 8.03 -15.93 13.02
CA LEU A 128 9.21 -16.80 12.97
C LEU A 128 10.34 -16.30 13.89
N ARG A 129 10.40 -14.98 14.14
CA ARG A 129 11.42 -14.35 14.99
C ARG A 129 10.82 -13.97 16.34
N LYS A 130 11.40 -14.49 17.42
CA LYS A 130 11.13 -13.92 18.75
C LYS A 130 11.77 -12.52 18.84
N PRO A 131 11.25 -11.61 19.70
CA PRO A 131 11.88 -10.32 19.93
C PRO A 131 13.37 -10.50 20.29
N GLY A 132 14.27 -9.91 19.51
CA GLY A 132 15.73 -10.00 19.71
C GLY A 132 16.45 -11.07 18.86
N GLU A 133 15.73 -12.00 18.22
CA GLU A 133 16.36 -12.99 17.33
C GLU A 133 16.68 -12.41 15.94
N THR A 134 17.89 -12.68 15.45
CA THR A 134 18.38 -12.23 14.13
C THR A 134 18.50 -13.35 13.08
N GLY A 135 18.34 -14.61 13.49
CA GLY A 135 18.46 -15.78 12.62
C GLY A 135 17.32 -15.90 11.59
N TYR A 136 17.64 -16.40 10.40
CA TYR A 136 16.64 -16.80 9.41
C TYR A 136 16.12 -18.20 9.72
N LYS A 137 14.81 -18.39 9.58
CA LYS A 137 14.13 -19.67 9.77
C LYS A 137 13.28 -19.96 8.54
N ILE A 138 13.12 -21.25 8.21
CA ILE A 138 12.26 -21.67 7.12
C ILE A 138 10.81 -21.43 7.55
N PRO A 139 10.01 -20.62 6.81
CA PRO A 139 8.59 -20.47 7.08
C PRO A 139 7.89 -21.81 6.89
N ARG A 140 7.04 -22.19 7.84
CA ARG A 140 6.11 -23.33 7.72
C ARG A 140 4.69 -22.82 7.97
N GLY A 141 3.77 -23.16 7.07
CA GLY A 141 2.38 -22.72 7.12
C GLY A 141 1.92 -22.05 5.81
N GLY A 142 0.60 -21.99 5.64
CA GLY A 142 -0.12 -21.32 4.55
C GLY A 142 -1.23 -20.45 5.12
#